data_AF-A0A968FEM2-F1
#
_entry.id   AF-A0A968FEM2-F1
#
_cell.length_a   1.000
_cell.length_b   1.000
_cell.length_c   1.000
_cell.angle_alpha   90.00
_cell.angle_beta   90.00
_cell.angle_gamma   90.00
#
_symmetry.space_group_name_H-M   'P 1'
#
loop_
_entity.id
_entity.type
_entity.pdbx_description
1 polymer ?
#
loop_
_entity_poly.entity_id
_entity_poly.type
_entity_poly.pdbx_seq_one_letter_code
_entity_poly.pdbx_strand_id
1 'polypeptide(L)'
;MNTATRFAALLEHFFTDRLMRQRKASLHTIASYRDTFRLLLHYAQRRLQKAPSDLVMEDLDTPFIGAFLDHLEKQRANSARTRNVRLAAIHSFFRYVALHEP
;
A
#
# COMPACT_ATOMS: atom_id res chain seq x y z
N MET A 1 -21.98 14.49 5.10
CA MET A 1 -20.72 13.86 5.53
C MET A 1 -19.85 13.76 4.30
N ASN A 2 -18.68 14.40 4.28
CA ASN A 2 -17.88 14.59 3.08
C ASN A 2 -17.37 13.24 2.57
N THR A 3 -17.87 12.82 1.41
CA THR A 3 -17.65 11.53 0.74
C THR A 3 -16.26 11.47 0.07
N ALA A 4 -15.25 12.08 0.67
CA ALA A 4 -13.86 11.82 0.29
C ALA A 4 -13.53 10.45 0.88
N THR A 5 -13.60 9.42 0.05
CA THR A 5 -13.23 8.06 0.43
C THR A 5 -11.78 8.10 0.93
N ARG A 6 -11.60 7.80 2.21
CA ARG A 6 -10.29 7.86 2.85
C ARG A 6 -9.47 6.65 2.43
N PHE A 7 -8.16 6.81 2.28
CA PHE A 7 -7.19 5.74 1.95
C PHE A 7 -7.47 4.43 2.72
N ALA A 8 -7.84 4.52 4.01
CA ALA A 8 -8.15 3.37 4.84
C ALA A 8 -9.30 2.50 4.28
N ALA A 9 -10.38 3.11 3.79
CA ALA A 9 -11.51 2.40 3.21
C ALA A 9 -11.11 1.71 1.90
N LEU A 10 -10.39 2.41 1.02
CA LEU A 10 -9.85 1.83 -0.21
C LEU A 10 -8.96 0.62 0.09
N LEU A 11 -8.09 0.73 1.10
CA LEU A 11 -7.20 -0.34 1.49
C LEU A 11 -7.97 -1.55 2.04
N GLU A 12 -8.97 -1.31 2.87
CA GLU A 12 -9.86 -2.36 3.39
C GLU A 12 -10.55 -3.11 2.25
N HIS A 13 -11.24 -2.39 1.34
CA HIS A 13 -11.92 -2.99 0.20
C HIS A 13 -10.95 -3.69 -0.76
N PHE A 14 -9.73 -3.18 -0.91
CA PHE A 14 -8.71 -3.86 -1.67
C PHE A 14 -8.38 -5.25 -1.10
N PHE A 15 -8.27 -5.39 0.23
CA PHE A 15 -8.02 -6.70 0.82
C PHE A 15 -9.26 -7.60 0.79
N THR A 16 -10.40 -7.10 1.26
CA THR A 16 -11.61 -7.90 1.50
C THR A 16 -12.34 -8.24 0.20
N ASP A 17 -12.55 -7.24 -0.67
CA ASP A 17 -13.29 -7.44 -1.90
C ASP A 17 -12.36 -7.82 -3.04
N ARG A 18 -11.33 -7.02 -3.30
CA ARG A 18 -10.47 -7.25 -4.48
C ARG A 18 -9.62 -8.51 -4.35
N LEU A 19 -8.84 -8.66 -3.29
CA LEU A 19 -7.91 -9.80 -3.16
C LEU A 19 -8.63 -11.08 -2.74
N MET A 20 -9.44 -11.03 -1.67
CA MET A 20 -10.09 -12.24 -1.13
C MET A 20 -11.28 -12.68 -1.99
N ARG A 21 -12.26 -11.81 -2.21
CA ARG A 21 -13.53 -12.19 -2.89
C ARG A 21 -13.38 -12.32 -4.40
N GLN A 22 -12.86 -11.29 -5.07
CA GLN A 22 -12.83 -11.21 -6.54
C GLN A 22 -11.68 -12.01 -7.14
N ARG A 23 -10.45 -11.81 -6.65
CA ARG A 23 -9.26 -12.47 -7.19
C ARG A 23 -9.01 -13.85 -6.61
N LYS A 24 -9.65 -14.20 -5.48
CA LYS A 24 -9.38 -15.43 -4.73
C LYS A 24 -7.88 -15.67 -4.56
N ALA A 25 -7.16 -14.60 -4.20
CA ALA A 25 -5.72 -14.62 -4.06
C ALA A 25 -5.30 -15.63 -2.98
N SER A 26 -4.15 -16.27 -3.19
CA SER A 26 -3.63 -17.23 -2.20
C SER A 26 -3.37 -16.55 -0.84
N LEU A 27 -3.43 -17.32 0.24
CA LEU A 27 -3.09 -16.83 1.58
C LEU A 27 -1.68 -16.22 1.63
N HIS A 28 -0.73 -16.80 0.89
CA HIS A 28 0.64 -16.26 0.77
C HIS A 28 0.67 -14.90 0.08
N THR A 29 -0.12 -14.72 -0.98
CA THR A 29 -0.26 -13.43 -1.68
C THR A 29 -0.87 -12.38 -0.76
N ILE A 30 -1.97 -12.72 -0.06
CA ILE A 30 -2.63 -11.82 0.88
C ILE A 30 -1.67 -11.41 2.01
N ALA A 31 -0.95 -12.38 2.60
CA ALA A 31 0.03 -12.11 3.65
C ALA A 31 1.16 -11.20 3.15
N SER A 32 1.71 -11.48 1.96
CA SER A 32 2.76 -10.66 1.34
C SER A 32 2.30 -9.22 1.09
N TYR A 33 1.07 -9.03 0.59
CA TYR A 33 0.50 -7.71 0.34
C TYR A 33 0.25 -6.98 1.66
N ARG A 34 -0.36 -7.64 2.65
CA ARG A 34 -0.59 -7.10 4.00
C ARG A 34 0.72 -6.63 4.64
N ASP A 35 1.76 -7.44 4.57
CA ASP A 35 3.06 -7.10 5.15
C ASP A 35 3.76 -5.98 4.37
N THR A 36 3.43 -5.78 3.09
CA THR A 36 3.84 -4.60 2.32
C THR A 36 3.18 -3.33 2.85
N PHE A 37 1.86 -3.34 2.98
CA PHE A 37 1.14 -2.17 3.48
C PHE A 37 1.49 -1.85 4.93
N ARG A 38 1.70 -2.84 5.79
CA ARG A 38 2.19 -2.59 7.16
C ARG A 38 3.51 -1.82 7.17
N LEU A 39 4.48 -2.19 6.33
CA LEU A 39 5.75 -1.46 6.25
C LEU A 39 5.56 -0.06 5.67
N LEU A 40 4.73 0.09 4.65
CA LEU A 40 4.43 1.39 4.05
C LEU A 40 3.79 2.34 5.06
N LEU A 41 2.82 1.87 5.85
CA LEU A 41 2.15 2.68 6.87
C LEU A 41 3.09 3.11 7.99
N HIS A 42 3.95 2.21 8.48
CA HIS A 42 4.97 2.57 9.47
C HIS A 42 5.97 3.59 8.91
N TYR A 43 6.35 3.45 7.63
CA TYR A 43 7.22 4.40 6.97
C TYR A 43 6.55 5.78 6.83
N ALA A 44 5.31 5.81 6.37
CA ALA A 44 4.51 7.03 6.24
C ALA A 44 4.30 7.74 7.57
N GLN A 45 3.95 7.02 8.62
CA GLN A 45 3.82 7.60 9.96
C GLN A 45 5.12 8.28 10.41
N ARG A 46 6.28 7.63 10.20
CA ARG A 46 7.58 8.20 10.58
C ARG A 46 7.98 9.39 9.71
N ARG A 47 7.68 9.37 8.41
CA ARG A 47 8.10 10.43 7.47
C ARG A 47 7.19 11.64 7.47
N LEU A 48 5.89 11.41 7.55
CA LEU A 48 4.86 12.45 7.45
C LEU A 48 4.39 12.95 8.82
N GLN A 49 4.75 12.25 9.91
CA GLN A 49 4.28 12.53 11.28
C GLN A 49 2.75 12.54 11.39
N LYS A 50 2.08 11.74 10.56
CA LYS A 50 0.63 11.53 10.55
C LYS A 50 0.29 10.15 11.07
N ALA A 51 -0.83 10.00 11.77
CA ALA A 51 -1.33 8.65 12.08
C ALA A 51 -1.71 7.92 10.78
N PRO A 52 -1.55 6.59 10.68
CA PRO A 52 -1.98 5.83 9.51
C PRO A 52 -3.46 6.02 9.13
N SER A 53 -4.31 6.33 10.12
CA SER A 53 -5.74 6.65 9.92
C SER A 53 -6.00 7.98 9.21
N ASP A 54 -5.02 8.88 9.23
CA ASP A 54 -5.14 10.25 8.71
C ASP A 54 -4.47 10.39 7.34
N LEU A 55 -3.92 9.30 6.80
CA LEU A 55 -3.33 9.28 5.46
C LEU A 55 -4.42 9.46 4.40
N VAL A 56 -4.07 10.21 3.37
CA VAL A 56 -4.86 10.36 2.15
C VAL A 56 -4.10 9.81 0.93
N MET A 57 -4.76 9.68 -0.21
CA MET A 57 -4.12 9.09 -1.41
C MET A 57 -2.96 9.97 -1.92
N GLU A 58 -3.08 11.28 -1.77
CA GLU A 58 -2.10 12.28 -2.18
C GLU A 58 -0.80 12.22 -1.36
N ASP A 59 -0.85 11.67 -0.15
CA ASP A 59 0.35 11.46 0.68
C ASP A 59 1.28 10.36 0.09
N LEU A 60 0.77 9.51 -0.80
CA LEU A 60 1.46 8.34 -1.36
C LEU A 60 1.86 8.54 -2.83
N ASP A 61 2.44 9.70 -3.13
CA ASP A 61 2.89 10.05 -4.48
C ASP A 61 4.13 9.25 -4.95
N THR A 62 4.48 9.41 -6.23
CA THR A 62 5.62 8.70 -6.83
C THR A 62 6.94 8.95 -6.09
N PRO A 63 7.34 10.20 -5.75
CA PRO A 63 8.51 10.45 -4.91
C PRO A 63 8.48 9.72 -3.57
N PHE A 64 7.34 9.74 -2.87
CA PHE A 64 7.18 9.10 -1.56
C PHE A 64 7.34 7.58 -1.66
N ILE A 65 6.69 6.94 -2.64
CA ILE A 65 6.84 5.51 -2.90
C ILE A 65 8.27 5.17 -3.30
N GLY A 66 8.92 5.99 -4.12
CA GLY A 66 10.34 5.82 -4.45
C GLY A 66 11.24 5.83 -3.22
N ALA A 67 11.05 6.81 -2.32
CA ALA A 67 11.80 6.90 -1.07
C ALA A 67 11.52 5.70 -0.13
N PHE A 68 10.29 5.20 -0.08
CA PHE A 68 9.94 3.98 0.64
C PHE A 68 10.69 2.75 0.10
N LEU A 69 10.71 2.57 -1.22
CA LEU A 69 11.42 1.47 -1.87
C LEU A 69 12.92 1.50 -1.60
N ASP A 70 13.52 2.70 -1.64
CA ASP A 70 14.92 2.93 -1.27
C ASP A 70 15.19 2.58 0.19
N HIS A 71 14.29 2.94 1.11
CA HIS A 71 14.39 2.58 2.52
C HIS A 71 14.36 1.05 2.72
N LEU A 72 13.53 0.33 1.96
CA LEU A 72 13.46 -1.12 2.03
C LEU A 72 14.78 -1.79 1.64
N GLU A 73 15.45 -1.31 0.60
CA GLU A 73 16.74 -1.87 0.17
C GLU A 73 17.87 -1.43 1.11
N LYS A 74 18.00 -0.12 1.37
CA LYS A 74 19.18 0.44 2.06
C LYS A 74 19.16 0.22 3.57
N GLN A 75 18.00 0.37 4.21
CA GLN A 75 17.90 0.31 5.67
C GLN A 75 17.39 -1.02 6.20
N ARG A 76 16.59 -1.74 5.40
CA ARG A 76 16.08 -3.07 5.78
C ARG A 76 16.80 -4.22 5.08
N ALA A 77 17.78 -3.93 4.22
CA ALA A 77 18.57 -4.92 3.48
C ALA A 77 17.71 -5.92 2.68
N ASN A 78 16.52 -5.49 2.23
CA ASN A 78 15.72 -6.34 1.36
C ASN A 78 16.44 -6.48 0.01
N SER A 79 16.48 -7.70 -0.53
CA SER A 79 16.96 -7.91 -1.90
C SER A 79 16.04 -7.21 -2.90
N ALA A 80 16.59 -6.90 -4.09
CA ALA A 80 15.83 -6.33 -5.20
C ALA A 80 14.59 -7.17 -5.54
N ARG A 81 14.66 -8.51 -5.41
CA ARG A 81 13.52 -9.41 -5.59
C ARG A 81 12.41 -9.11 -4.58
N THR A 82 12.73 -9.04 -3.29
CA THR A 82 11.75 -8.73 -2.25
C THR A 82 11.19 -7.31 -2.41
N ARG A 83 12.04 -6.33 -2.76
CA ARG A 83 11.60 -4.97 -3.07
C ARG A 83 10.58 -4.96 -4.22
N ASN A 84 10.86 -5.67 -5.30
CA ASN A 84 9.96 -5.73 -6.47
C ASN A 84 8.62 -6.40 -6.18
N VAL A 85 8.57 -7.41 -5.31
CA VAL A 85 7.31 -8.00 -4.84
C VAL A 85 6.47 -6.95 -4.11
N ARG A 86 7.10 -6.14 -3.26
CA ARG A 86 6.42 -5.06 -2.52
C ARG A 86 5.92 -3.97 -3.47
N LEU A 87 6.73 -3.58 -4.46
CA LEU A 87 6.30 -2.65 -5.51
C LEU A 87 5.11 -3.20 -6.30
N ALA A 88 5.10 -4.48 -6.65
CA ALA A 88 4.00 -5.11 -7.36
C ALA A 88 2.69 -5.05 -6.56
N ALA A 89 2.74 -5.23 -5.24
CA ALA A 89 1.58 -5.07 -4.36
C ALA A 89 1.04 -3.63 -4.37
N ILE A 90 1.93 -2.64 -4.29
CA ILE A 90 1.58 -1.21 -4.36
C ILE A 90 0.95 -0.87 -5.71
N HIS A 91 1.55 -1.30 -6.83
CA HIS A 91 0.96 -1.13 -8.17
C HIS A 91 -0.38 -1.83 -8.33
N SER A 92 -0.59 -2.99 -7.69
CA SER A 92 -1.87 -3.67 -7.70
C SER A 92 -2.96 -2.86 -6.98
N PHE A 93 -2.61 -2.20 -5.88
CA PHE A 93 -3.51 -1.33 -5.14
C PHE A 93 -3.84 -0.06 -5.92
N PHE A 94 -2.85 0.67 -6.46
CA PHE A 94 -3.14 1.88 -7.23
C PHE A 94 -3.97 1.61 -8.49
N ARG A 95 -3.77 0.45 -9.15
CA ARG A 95 -4.66 0.01 -10.24
C ARG A 95 -6.08 -0.29 -9.79
N TYR A 96 -6.27 -0.73 -8.55
CA TYR A 96 -7.59 -0.89 -7.97
C TYR A 96 -8.21 0.48 -7.67
N VAL A 97 -7.47 1.39 -7.02
CA VAL A 97 -7.93 2.74 -6.70
C VAL A 97 -8.38 3.51 -7.95
N ALA A 98 -7.58 3.49 -9.02
CA ALA A 98 -7.90 4.18 -10.28
C ALA A 98 -9.22 3.73 -10.96
N LEU A 99 -9.79 2.59 -10.57
CA LEU A 99 -11.09 2.12 -11.06
C LEU A 99 -12.26 2.47 -10.13
N HIS A 100 -11.97 2.92 -8.91
CA HIS A 100 -12.97 3.19 -7.87
C HIS A 100 -13.03 4.67 -7.48
N GLU A 101 -11.99 5.44 -7.79
CA GLU A 101 -11.95 6.89 -7.60
C GLU A 101 -11.47 7.57 -8.89
N PRO A 102 -12.35 8.30 -9.59
CA PRO A 102 -12.00 9.06 -10.80
C PRO A 102 -11.28 10.38 -10.51
#